data_AF-A0A960JSM2-F1
#
_entry.id   AF-A0A960JSM2-F1
#
_cell.length_a   1.000
_cell.length_b   1.000
_cell.length_c   1.000
_cell.angle_alpha   90.00
_cell.angle_beta   90.00
_cell.angle_gamma   90.00
#
_symmetry.space_group_name_H-M   'P 1'
#
loop_
_entity.id
_entity.type
_entity.pdbx_description
1 polymer ?
#
loop_
_entity_poly.entity_id
_entity_poly.type
_entity_poly.pdbx_seq_one_letter_code
_entity_poly.pdbx_strand_id
1 'polypeptide(L)'
;MARAATRERSDKSSESENRDVGPPLLMVGLGFVSALVSFAFVTTDSMALRLFGYVIGSIIPILIIGIARRVDFDRRRSPYYQPKVAFRYGLVVLAVVAIVAAALHVWPIATELSS
;
A
#
# COMPACT_ATOMS: atom_id res chain seq x y z
N MET A 1 -49.03 20.28 -8.77
CA MET A 1 -48.25 19.70 -7.65
C MET A 1 -47.50 18.40 -7.96
N ALA A 2 -47.72 17.73 -9.11
CA ALA A 2 -47.04 16.47 -9.47
C ALA A 2 -45.56 16.58 -9.89
N ARG A 3 -45.00 17.79 -10.10
CA ARG A 3 -43.60 17.99 -10.52
C ARG A 3 -42.57 17.97 -9.38
N ALA A 4 -43.00 18.09 -8.13
CA ALA A 4 -42.09 18.12 -6.98
C ALA A 4 -41.59 16.70 -6.60
N ALA A 5 -42.47 15.70 -6.67
CA ALA A 5 -42.14 14.31 -6.32
C ALA A 5 -41.15 13.64 -7.30
N THR A 6 -41.10 14.09 -8.56
CA THR A 6 -40.17 13.54 -9.56
C THR A 6 -38.74 14.04 -9.36
N ARG A 7 -38.54 15.24 -8.78
CA ARG A 7 -37.20 15.77 -8.48
C ARG A 7 -36.56 15.09 -7.28
N GLU A 8 -37.30 14.84 -6.20
CA GLU A 8 -36.75 14.15 -5.01
C GLU A 8 -36.31 12.71 -5.30
N ARG A 9 -36.94 12.03 -6.27
CA ARG A 9 -36.55 10.67 -6.65
C ARG A 9 -35.25 10.65 -7.47
N SER A 10 -34.98 11.72 -8.23
CA SER A 10 -33.77 11.86 -9.05
C SER A 10 -32.53 12.17 -8.20
N ASP A 11 -32.67 12.94 -7.12
CA ASP A 11 -31.55 13.24 -6.20
C ASP A 11 -31.15 12.01 -5.39
N LYS A 12 -32.12 11.20 -4.96
CA LYS A 12 -31.82 9.96 -4.22
C LYS A 12 -31.18 8.87 -5.09
N SER A 13 -31.44 8.85 -6.41
CA SER A 13 -30.77 7.91 -7.30
C SER A 13 -29.28 8.23 -7.45
N SER A 14 -28.89 9.50 -7.55
CA SER A 14 -27.47 9.89 -7.72
C SER A 14 -26.61 9.68 -6.47
N GLU A 15 -27.20 9.60 -5.28
CA GLU A 15 -26.46 9.40 -4.03
C GLU A 15 -26.19 7.91 -3.71
N SER A 16 -26.95 7.01 -4.35
CA SER A 16 -26.80 5.55 -4.21
C SER A 16 -25.99 4.89 -5.34
N GLU A 17 -25.61 5.64 -6.36
CA GLU A 17 -25.06 5.10 -7.62
C GLU A 17 -23.56 4.79 -7.59
N ASN A 18 -22.81 5.10 -6.52
CA ASN A 18 -21.35 4.88 -6.59
C ASN A 18 -20.64 4.69 -5.24
N ARG A 19 -21.00 3.65 -4.48
CA ARG A 19 -20.13 3.19 -3.38
C ARG A 19 -19.54 1.82 -3.71
N ASP A 20 -18.91 1.72 -4.88
CA ASP A 20 -18.04 0.58 -5.17
C ASP A 20 -16.89 0.55 -4.15
N VAL A 21 -16.89 -0.45 -3.26
CA VAL A 21 -15.86 -0.62 -2.24
C VAL A 21 -14.76 -1.52 -2.82
N GLY A 22 -13.69 -0.91 -3.31
CA GLY A 22 -12.53 -1.65 -3.82
C GLY A 22 -11.50 -2.02 -2.73
N PRO A 23 -10.49 -2.84 -3.06
CA PRO A 23 -9.34 -3.07 -2.19
C PRO A 23 -8.56 -1.78 -1.90
N PRO A 24 -7.78 -1.71 -0.80
CA PRO A 24 -7.08 -0.51 -0.37
C PRO A 24 -5.80 -0.24 -1.20
N LEU A 25 -5.96 0.07 -2.49
CA LEU A 25 -4.85 0.29 -3.43
C LEU A 25 -3.91 1.44 -3.03
N LEU A 26 -4.43 2.49 -2.39
CA LEU A 26 -3.61 3.61 -1.91
C LEU A 26 -2.57 3.16 -0.86
N MET A 27 -2.92 2.20 0.00
CA MET A 27 -1.97 1.64 0.96
C MET A 27 -0.83 0.92 0.25
N VAL A 28 -1.15 0.11 -0.76
CA VAL A 28 -0.12 -0.58 -1.57
C VAL A 28 0.78 0.43 -2.29
N GLY A 29 0.18 1.48 -2.87
CA GLY A 29 0.93 2.58 -3.50
C GLY A 29 1.88 3.27 -2.53
N LEU A 30 1.45 3.54 -1.30
CA LEU A 30 2.31 4.10 -0.25
C LEU A 30 3.48 3.17 0.08
N GLY A 31 3.26 1.86 0.12
CA GLY A 31 4.32 0.88 0.30
C GLY A 31 5.37 0.95 -0.82
N PHE A 32 4.93 1.07 -2.08
CA PHE A 32 5.86 1.25 -3.20
C PHE A 32 6.66 2.54 -3.11
N VAL A 33 6.00 3.66 -2.79
CA VAL A 33 6.69 4.95 -2.61
C VAL A 33 7.74 4.84 -1.49
N SER A 34 7.38 4.21 -0.37
CA SER A 34 8.32 3.95 0.74
C SER A 34 9.54 3.17 0.27
N ALA A 35 9.34 2.07 -0.45
CA ALA A 35 10.43 1.25 -0.97
C ALA A 35 11.31 2.01 -1.98
N LEU A 36 10.69 2.79 -2.88
CA LEU A 36 11.42 3.60 -3.86
C LEU A 36 12.30 4.67 -3.20
N VAL A 37 11.77 5.37 -2.19
CA VAL A 37 12.52 6.36 -1.42
C VAL A 37 13.72 5.70 -0.72
N SER A 38 13.56 4.49 -0.20
CA SER A 38 14.65 3.77 0.47
C SER A 38 15.84 3.46 -0.45
N PHE A 39 15.61 3.23 -1.75
CA PHE A 39 16.72 2.94 -2.68
C PHE A 39 17.69 4.11 -2.83
N ALA A 40 17.23 5.36 -2.66
CA ALA A 40 18.10 6.53 -2.67
C ALA A 40 19.15 6.52 -1.53
N PHE A 41 18.93 5.74 -0.47
CA PHE A 41 19.85 5.65 0.66
C PHE A 41 20.90 4.54 0.53
N VAL A 42 20.75 3.60 -0.42
CA VAL A 42 21.66 2.44 -0.58
C VAL A 42 23.10 2.88 -0.86
N THR A 43 23.28 3.95 -1.62
CA THR A 43 24.59 4.46 -2.04
C THR A 43 25.21 5.45 -1.07
N THR A 44 24.62 5.63 0.12
CA THR A 44 25.14 6.56 1.13
C THR A 44 26.17 5.87 2.02
N ASP A 45 27.23 6.59 2.39
CA ASP A 45 28.26 6.07 3.31
C ASP A 45 27.85 6.19 4.79
N SER A 46 26.70 6.80 5.07
CA SER A 46 26.22 7.01 6.45
C SER A 46 25.49 5.77 6.96
N MET A 47 26.04 5.11 7.98
CA MET A 47 25.40 3.99 8.69
C MET A 47 23.97 4.33 9.14
N ALA A 48 23.75 5.54 9.66
CA ALA A 48 22.42 5.97 10.10
C ALA A 48 21.43 5.99 8.93
N LEU A 49 21.84 6.54 7.77
CA LEU A 49 20.98 6.57 6.58
C LEU A 49 20.73 5.18 6.00
N ARG A 50 21.70 4.26 6.04
CA ARG A 50 21.49 2.86 5.67
C ARG A 50 20.46 2.18 6.57
N LEU A 51 20.51 2.38 7.89
CA LEU A 51 19.51 1.85 8.83
C LEU A 51 18.11 2.43 8.57
N PHE A 52 18.01 3.74 8.33
CA PHE A 52 16.73 4.35 7.94
C PHE A 52 16.22 3.79 6.61
N GLY A 53 17.10 3.63 5.62
CA GLY A 53 16.81 2.98 4.36
C GLY A 53 16.28 1.56 4.57
N TYR A 54 16.93 0.76 5.42
CA TYR A 54 16.45 -0.58 5.77
C TYR A 54 15.02 -0.55 6.32
N VAL A 55 14.73 0.29 7.33
CA VAL A 55 13.40 0.36 7.94
C VAL A 55 12.34 0.80 6.94
N ILE A 56 12.62 1.89 6.20
CA ILE A 56 11.67 2.47 5.24
C ILE A 56 11.47 1.56 4.03
N GLY A 57 12.51 0.84 3.61
CA GLY A 57 12.51 -0.01 2.42
C GLY A 57 11.99 -1.43 2.64
N SER A 58 12.05 -1.93 3.88
CA SER A 58 11.68 -3.31 4.19
C SER A 58 10.55 -3.40 5.22
N ILE A 59 10.79 -2.90 6.43
CA ILE A 59 9.86 -3.02 7.55
C ILE A 59 8.52 -2.34 7.22
N ILE A 60 8.56 -1.07 6.78
CA ILE A 60 7.34 -0.29 6.50
C ILE A 60 6.49 -0.97 5.40
N PRO A 61 7.04 -1.33 4.21
CA PRO A 61 6.29 -2.08 3.19
C PRO A 61 5.67 -3.38 3.69
N ILE A 62 6.40 -4.17 4.50
CA ILE A 62 5.89 -5.43 5.06
C ILE A 62 4.68 -5.17 5.97
N LEU A 63 4.76 -4.16 6.83
CA LEU A 63 3.65 -3.77 7.70
C LEU A 63 2.44 -3.28 6.88
N ILE A 64 2.68 -2.46 5.85
CA ILE A 64 1.65 -2.00 4.93
C ILE A 64 0.95 -3.17 4.24
N ILE A 65 1.67 -4.21 3.81
CA ILE A 65 1.07 -5.42 3.23
C ILE A 65 0.10 -6.07 4.23
N GLY A 66 0.51 -6.21 5.49
CA GLY A 66 -0.32 -6.78 6.55
C GLY A 66 -1.59 -5.96 6.80
N ILE A 67 -1.45 -4.65 6.96
CA ILE A 67 -2.57 -3.72 7.18
C ILE A 67 -3.51 -3.72 5.96
N ALA A 68 -2.97 -3.61 4.75
CA ALA A 68 -3.75 -3.61 3.52
C ALA A 68 -4.55 -4.92 3.35
N ARG A 69 -3.96 -6.08 3.67
CA ARG A 69 -4.69 -7.36 3.68
C ARG A 69 -5.80 -7.38 4.71
N ARG A 70 -5.55 -6.88 5.93
CA ARG A 70 -6.57 -6.81 6.98
C ARG A 70 -7.75 -5.93 6.55
N VAL A 71 -7.46 -4.73 6.05
CA VAL A 71 -8.48 -3.80 5.53
C VAL A 71 -9.25 -4.42 4.36
N ASP A 72 -8.57 -5.12 3.45
CA ASP A 72 -9.22 -5.83 2.34
C ASP A 72 -10.19 -6.91 2.85
N PHE A 73 -9.80 -7.70 3.86
CA PHE A 73 -10.69 -8.68 4.48
C PHE A 73 -11.93 -8.06 5.12
N ASP A 74 -11.78 -6.92 5.78
CA ASP A 74 -12.91 -6.21 6.39
C ASP A 74 -13.84 -5.65 5.30
N ARG A 75 -13.29 -5.13 4.19
CA ARG A 75 -14.07 -4.62 3.04
C ARG A 75 -14.84 -5.69 2.28
N ARG A 76 -14.29 -6.91 2.17
CA ARG A 76 -14.97 -8.06 1.52
C ARG A 76 -16.28 -8.47 2.18
N ARG A 77 -16.55 -8.02 3.40
CA ARG A 77 -17.84 -8.24 4.08
C ARG A 77 -18.96 -7.35 3.53
N SER A 78 -18.62 -6.30 2.78
CA SER A 78 -19.59 -5.42 2.13
C SER A 78 -20.20 -6.10 0.90
N PRO A 79 -21.54 -6.03 0.72
CA PRO A 79 -22.20 -6.48 -0.52
C PRO A 79 -21.75 -5.73 -1.77
N TYR A 80 -21.16 -4.53 -1.61
CA TYR A 80 -20.69 -3.67 -2.70
C TYR A 80 -19.19 -3.84 -2.99
N TYR A 81 -18.56 -4.91 -2.49
CA TYR A 81 -17.14 -5.13 -2.69
C TYR A 81 -16.82 -5.62 -4.10
N GLN A 82 -15.91 -4.91 -4.77
CA GLN A 82 -15.43 -5.27 -6.11
C GLN A 82 -13.96 -5.70 -6.05
N PRO A 83 -13.64 -6.99 -6.28
CA PRO A 83 -12.25 -7.46 -6.26
C PRO A 83 -11.45 -6.88 -7.41
N LYS A 84 -10.20 -6.47 -7.14
CA LYS A 84 -9.26 -6.01 -8.18
C LYS A 84 -8.03 -6.89 -8.23
N VAL A 85 -7.77 -7.51 -9.39
CA VAL A 85 -6.63 -8.40 -9.63
C VAL A 85 -5.29 -7.71 -9.37
N ALA A 86 -5.19 -6.43 -9.73
CA ALA A 86 -4.00 -5.60 -9.49
C ALA A 86 -3.59 -5.54 -8.02
N PHE A 87 -4.53 -5.63 -7.07
CA PHE A 87 -4.20 -5.63 -5.64
C PHE A 87 -3.38 -6.86 -5.25
N ARG A 88 -3.78 -8.06 -5.72
CA ARG A 88 -3.08 -9.30 -5.41
C ARG A 88 -1.65 -9.28 -5.93
N TYR A 89 -1.46 -8.91 -7.19
CA TYR A 89 -0.13 -8.82 -7.78
C TYR A 89 0.69 -7.69 -7.14
N GLY A 90 0.08 -6.55 -6.87
CA GLY A 90 0.74 -5.42 -6.21
C GLY A 90 1.33 -5.80 -4.85
N LEU A 91 0.61 -6.56 -4.02
CA LEU A 91 1.14 -7.04 -2.74
C LEU A 91 2.33 -7.98 -2.90
N VAL A 92 2.31 -8.87 -3.90
CA VAL A 92 3.43 -9.80 -4.16
C VAL A 92 4.65 -9.04 -4.64
N VAL A 93 4.48 -8.15 -5.62
CA VAL A 93 5.56 -7.32 -6.14
C VAL A 93 6.14 -6.44 -5.02
N LEU A 94 5.29 -5.82 -4.20
CA LEU A 94 5.73 -5.04 -3.05
C LEU A 94 6.55 -5.87 -2.05
N ALA A 95 6.14 -7.12 -1.78
CA ALA A 95 6.89 -8.01 -0.90
C ALA A 95 8.28 -8.33 -1.47
N VAL A 96 8.37 -8.64 -2.77
CA VAL A 96 9.65 -8.92 -3.44
C VAL A 96 10.56 -7.69 -3.38
N VAL A 97 10.04 -6.51 -3.69
CA VAL A 97 10.79 -5.25 -3.62
C VAL A 97 11.29 -4.99 -2.19
N ALA A 98 10.46 -5.23 -1.17
CA ALA A 98 10.83 -5.05 0.23
C ALA A 98 11.97 -6.00 0.67
N ILE A 99 11.95 -7.25 0.19
CA ILE A 99 13.02 -8.24 0.44
C ILE A 99 14.32 -7.81 -0.23
N VAL A 100 14.25 -7.32 -1.48
CA VAL A 100 15.43 -6.82 -2.20
C VAL A 100 16.01 -5.60 -1.48
N ALA A 101 15.17 -4.64 -1.08
CA ALA A 101 15.60 -3.48 -0.31
C ALA A 101 16.25 -3.89 1.03
N ALA A 102 15.68 -4.86 1.74
CA ALA A 102 16.28 -5.42 2.95
C ALA A 102 17.69 -5.95 2.67
N ALA A 103 17.85 -6.80 1.67
CA ALA A 103 19.14 -7.41 1.34
C ALA A 103 20.21 -6.35 0.99
N LEU A 104 19.84 -5.35 0.19
CA LEU A 104 20.74 -4.27 -0.22
C LEU A 104 21.21 -3.40 0.95
N HIS A 105 20.37 -3.17 1.95
CA HIS A 105 20.77 -2.40 3.13
C HIS A 105 21.49 -3.25 4.18
N VAL A 106 21.09 -4.51 4.38
CA VAL A 106 21.68 -5.39 5.40
C VAL A 106 23.11 -5.78 5.08
N TRP A 107 23.44 -6.01 3.80
CA TRP A 107 24.79 -6.39 3.38
C TRP A 107 25.88 -5.43 3.87
N PRO A 108 25.84 -4.12 3.52
CA PRO A 108 26.87 -3.18 3.98
C PRO A 108 26.90 -3.01 5.50
N ILE A 109 25.74 -3.05 6.16
CA ILE A 109 25.65 -2.99 7.63
C ILE A 109 26.39 -4.17 8.26
N ALA A 110 26.16 -5.39 7.76
CA ALA A 110 26.83 -6.58 8.25
C ALA A 110 28.35 -6.51 8.03
N THR A 111 28.80 -6.00 6.87
CA THR A 111 30.23 -5.85 6.60
C THR A 111 30.90 -4.86 7.54
N GLU A 112 30.29 -3.69 7.77
CA GLU A 112 30.82 -2.66 8.67
C GLU A 112 30.86 -3.13 10.15
N LEU A 113 29.94 -4.02 10.56
CA LEU A 113 29.94 -4.59 11.92
C LEU A 113 30.93 -5.75 12.10
N SER A 114 31.39 -6.36 11.01
CA SER A 114 32.30 -7.51 11.04
C SER A 114 33.78 -7.13 10.97
N SER A 115 34.08 -5.87 10.63
CA SER A 115 35.44 -5.29 10.57
C SER A 115 35.88 -4.70 11.91
#